data_AF-A0AAQ1L2W9-F1
#
_entry.id   AF-A0AAQ1L2W9-F1
#
_cell.length_a   1.000
_cell.length_b   1.000
_cell.length_c   1.000
_cell.angle_alpha   90.00
_cell.angle_beta   90.00
_cell.angle_gamma   90.00
#
_symmetry.space_group_name_H-M   'P 1'
#
loop_
_entity.id
_entity.type
_entity.pdbx_description
1 polymer ?
#
loop_
_entity_poly.entity_id
_entity_poly.type
_entity_poly.pdbx_seq_one_letter_code
_entity_poly.pdbx_strand_id
1 'polypeptide(L)'
;MSIIDTIINKALEFEGITEKPAGSNNVQFNTHYYGHEVEDGKPNEDDAYPWCVTYLWDVFRLCGASNIFCDGLKTASTETVYDTYNNGRLFSTGQAGDFILIKTSTASSGRRVNHVGLVISRNSDGSYATIEGNTGGNIADGGGVLRRTRRSNDTGYTIVTFARPSYSGFEPIDEIPVSAQLTVQGVNVNVRTSPITGAVVKTLNTGARIQASGRVLIDGDPWFHITDGWISGKYIQGWVKDYNDNNRWWYVEKGYSYSVSAWKTIAGKDYCFGADGYLFVECYIKSEVNSTYYWVDDDGVYLNQYDTTVPDPGYRIVENFKTENAYRG
;
A
#
# COMPACT_ATOMS: atom_id res chain seq x y z
N MET A 1 1.09 -12.37 -13.93
CA MET A 1 2.23 -11.43 -14.09
C MET A 1 3.14 -11.65 -12.90
N SER A 2 4.46 -11.81 -13.08
CA SER A 2 5.36 -11.98 -11.93
C SER A 2 5.48 -10.66 -11.15
N ILE A 3 5.89 -10.71 -9.87
CA ILE A 3 6.13 -9.46 -9.12
C ILE A 3 7.22 -8.60 -9.78
N ILE A 4 8.23 -9.24 -10.38
CA ILE A 4 9.29 -8.54 -11.11
C ILE A 4 8.66 -7.74 -12.26
N ASP A 5 7.78 -8.35 -13.05
CA ASP A 5 7.08 -7.66 -14.14
C ASP A 5 6.19 -6.53 -13.61
N THR A 6 5.49 -6.74 -12.49
CA THR A 6 4.65 -5.70 -11.85
C THR A 6 5.49 -4.49 -11.45
N ILE A 7 6.62 -4.71 -10.79
CA ILE A 7 7.54 -3.65 -10.35
C ILE A 7 8.15 -2.92 -11.56
N ILE A 8 8.60 -3.66 -12.58
CA ILE A 8 9.16 -3.06 -13.79
C ILE A 8 8.11 -2.22 -14.51
N ASN A 9 6.90 -2.75 -14.71
CA ASN A 9 5.82 -2.01 -15.35
C ASN A 9 5.47 -0.74 -14.56
N LYS A 10 5.47 -0.81 -13.23
CA LYS A 10 5.27 0.37 -12.39
C LYS A 10 6.37 1.40 -12.53
N ALA A 11 7.62 0.98 -12.53
CA ALA A 11 8.76 1.87 -12.75
C ALA A 11 8.62 2.61 -14.09
N LEU A 12 8.21 1.90 -15.14
CA LEU A 12 8.04 2.43 -16.50
C LEU A 12 6.89 3.45 -16.64
N GLU A 13 5.84 3.38 -15.82
CA GLU A 13 4.76 4.39 -15.83
C GLU A 13 5.25 5.80 -15.47
N PHE A 14 6.37 5.89 -14.76
CA PHE A 14 6.95 7.16 -14.33
C PHE A 14 7.95 7.76 -15.33
N GLU A 15 8.22 7.08 -16.45
CA GLU A 15 9.13 7.57 -17.48
C GLU A 15 8.76 8.99 -17.93
N GLY A 16 9.75 9.89 -17.93
CA GLY A 16 9.57 11.30 -18.29
C GLY A 16 9.16 12.22 -17.14
N ILE A 17 8.90 11.70 -15.93
CA ILE A 17 8.74 12.56 -14.74
C ILE A 17 10.08 13.24 -14.42
N THR A 18 10.03 14.55 -14.23
CA THR A 18 11.18 15.38 -13.90
C THR A 18 10.97 16.12 -12.58
N GLU A 19 12.07 16.55 -11.97
CA GLU A 19 12.07 17.51 -10.87
C GLU A 19 11.54 18.89 -11.29
N LYS A 20 11.00 19.63 -10.33
CA LYS A 20 10.42 20.97 -10.56
C LYS A 20 10.70 21.91 -9.39
N PRO A 21 11.50 22.98 -9.58
CA PRO A 21 12.22 23.37 -10.80
C PRO A 21 13.28 22.37 -11.26
N ALA A 22 13.77 22.49 -12.50
CA ALA A 22 14.88 21.67 -12.98
C ALA A 22 16.13 21.87 -12.10
N GLY A 23 16.82 20.79 -11.74
CA GLY A 23 17.97 20.78 -10.84
C GLY A 23 17.65 20.93 -9.35
N SER A 24 16.38 20.96 -8.94
CA SER A 24 16.02 21.20 -7.53
C SER A 24 15.90 19.95 -6.67
N ASN A 25 15.86 18.75 -7.27
CA ASN A 25 15.47 17.50 -6.60
C ASN A 25 14.06 17.53 -5.95
N ASN A 26 13.24 18.54 -6.23
CA ASN A 26 11.85 18.58 -5.81
C ASN A 26 11.02 17.70 -6.76
N VAL A 27 10.63 16.53 -6.27
CA VAL A 27 9.90 15.52 -7.04
C VAL A 27 8.97 14.72 -6.13
N GLN A 28 7.91 14.15 -6.72
CA GLN A 28 6.90 13.36 -5.99
C GLN A 28 7.52 12.22 -5.17
N PHE A 29 8.58 11.57 -5.65
CA PHE A 29 9.22 10.44 -4.97
C PHE A 29 9.87 10.86 -3.65
N ASN A 30 10.53 12.01 -3.64
CA ASN A 30 11.06 12.62 -2.41
C ASN A 30 9.92 13.04 -1.49
N THR A 31 8.87 13.65 -2.02
CA THR A 31 7.70 14.06 -1.21
C THR A 31 7.07 12.86 -0.50
N HIS A 32 6.87 11.74 -1.20
CA HIS A 32 6.37 10.50 -0.60
C HIS A 32 7.34 9.92 0.44
N TYR A 33 8.65 9.99 0.18
CA TYR A 33 9.67 9.47 1.08
C TYR A 33 9.78 10.28 2.39
N TYR A 34 9.85 11.61 2.30
CA TYR A 34 10.04 12.51 3.45
C TYR A 34 8.72 12.93 4.13
N GLY A 35 7.57 12.65 3.49
CA GLY A 35 6.24 13.01 4.01
C GLY A 35 5.87 14.48 3.83
N HIS A 36 6.71 15.25 3.16
CA HIS A 36 6.53 16.65 2.80
C HIS A 36 7.44 16.99 1.62
N GLU A 37 7.16 18.09 0.91
CA GLU A 37 8.03 18.56 -0.18
C GLU A 37 9.41 18.93 0.34
N VAL A 38 10.44 18.51 -0.39
CA VAL A 38 11.85 18.82 -0.12
C VAL A 38 12.53 19.23 -1.41
N GLU A 39 13.57 20.06 -1.31
CA GLU A 39 14.39 20.48 -2.44
C GLU A 39 15.79 20.85 -1.95
N ASP A 40 16.78 20.74 -2.83
CA ASP A 40 18.17 21.04 -2.48
C ASP A 40 18.31 22.46 -1.93
N GLY A 41 19.16 22.61 -0.91
CA GLY A 41 19.40 23.86 -0.22
C GLY A 41 18.27 24.30 0.73
N LYS A 42 17.28 23.44 1.01
CA LYS A 42 16.19 23.74 1.95
C LYS A 42 15.86 22.55 2.88
N PRO A 43 15.68 22.81 4.19
CA PRO A 43 15.73 24.12 4.85
C PRO A 43 17.15 24.68 5.03
N ASN A 44 18.20 23.86 4.88
CA ASN A 44 19.59 24.31 5.00
C ASN A 44 20.30 24.27 3.66
N GLU A 45 21.25 25.19 3.45
CA GLU A 45 22.00 25.36 2.20
C GLU A 45 22.74 24.09 1.76
N ASP A 46 23.18 23.26 2.71
CA ASP A 46 23.94 22.04 2.45
C ASP A 46 23.06 20.78 2.24
N ASP A 47 21.73 20.92 2.37
CA ASP A 47 20.81 19.80 2.21
C ASP A 47 20.73 19.39 0.73
N ALA A 48 20.91 18.09 0.45
CA ALA A 48 20.81 17.51 -0.88
C ALA A 48 19.90 16.27 -0.87
N TYR A 49 19.01 16.19 -1.85
CA TYR A 49 17.96 15.17 -1.92
C TYR A 49 18.03 14.34 -3.22
N PRO A 50 19.17 13.70 -3.55
CA PRO A 50 19.26 12.86 -4.73
C PRO A 50 18.25 11.72 -4.64
N TRP A 51 17.47 11.53 -5.70
CA TRP A 51 16.22 10.76 -5.61
C TRP A 51 16.22 9.45 -6.41
N CYS A 52 17.38 8.96 -6.85
CA CYS A 52 17.47 7.68 -7.57
C CYS A 52 16.99 6.50 -6.70
N VAL A 53 17.33 6.51 -5.40
CA VAL A 53 16.90 5.48 -4.45
C VAL A 53 15.46 5.71 -3.97
N THR A 54 15.07 6.97 -3.69
CA THR A 54 13.69 7.27 -3.25
C THR A 54 12.68 6.97 -4.33
N TYR A 55 13.03 7.13 -5.61
CA TYR A 55 12.27 6.63 -6.76
C TYR A 55 12.05 5.11 -6.70
N LEU A 56 13.12 4.32 -6.55
CA LEU A 56 12.99 2.86 -6.47
C LEU A 56 12.19 2.43 -5.24
N TRP A 57 12.43 3.04 -4.08
CA TRP A 57 11.64 2.80 -2.88
C TRP A 57 10.14 3.06 -3.14
N ASP A 58 9.82 4.18 -3.78
CA ASP A 58 8.43 4.57 -4.03
C ASP A 58 7.75 3.64 -5.04
N VAL A 59 8.46 3.20 -6.08
CA VAL A 59 7.98 2.16 -7.01
C VAL A 59 7.62 0.88 -6.27
N PHE A 60 8.50 0.39 -5.40
CA PHE A 60 8.27 -0.83 -4.65
C PHE A 60 7.12 -0.66 -3.65
N ARG A 61 7.05 0.48 -2.96
CA ARG A 61 5.95 0.85 -2.07
C ARG A 61 4.60 0.81 -2.80
N LEU A 62 4.50 1.49 -3.94
CA LEU A 62 3.28 1.51 -4.75
C LEU A 62 2.86 0.13 -5.28
N CYS A 63 3.78 -0.83 -5.35
CA CYS A 63 3.50 -2.23 -5.69
C CYS A 63 3.12 -3.10 -4.49
N GLY A 64 3.07 -2.56 -3.27
CA GLY A 64 2.93 -3.35 -2.04
C GLY A 64 4.15 -4.23 -1.75
N ALA A 65 5.30 -3.90 -2.34
CA ALA A 65 6.54 -4.68 -2.31
C ALA A 65 7.64 -4.02 -1.44
N SER A 66 7.24 -3.19 -0.47
CA SER A 66 8.17 -2.51 0.44
C SER A 66 9.11 -3.48 1.17
N ASN A 67 8.62 -4.68 1.52
CA ASN A 67 9.41 -5.76 2.13
C ASN A 67 10.49 -6.35 1.21
N ILE A 68 10.35 -6.20 -0.11
CA ILE A 68 11.35 -6.66 -1.09
C ILE A 68 12.44 -5.60 -1.27
N PHE A 69 12.07 -4.32 -1.24
CA PHE A 69 13.03 -3.22 -1.32
C PHE A 69 13.92 -3.20 -0.08
N CYS A 70 15.21 -3.48 -0.25
CA CYS A 70 16.19 -3.51 0.83
C CYS A 70 15.73 -4.30 2.07
N ASP A 71 15.04 -5.42 1.85
CA ASP A 71 14.47 -6.27 2.91
C ASP A 71 13.53 -5.52 3.88
N GLY A 72 12.79 -4.53 3.38
CA GLY A 72 11.90 -3.68 4.18
C GLY A 72 12.53 -2.40 4.71
N LEU A 73 13.85 -2.21 4.51
CA LEU A 73 14.54 -1.01 4.98
C LEU A 73 14.18 0.20 4.11
N LYS A 74 13.48 1.17 4.68
CA LYS A 74 13.29 2.50 4.09
C LYS A 74 14.63 3.26 4.09
N THR A 75 15.20 3.49 2.92
CA THR A 75 16.46 4.23 2.73
C THR A 75 16.43 5.09 1.47
N ALA A 76 17.22 6.16 1.47
CA ALA A 76 17.51 7.03 0.31
C ALA A 76 18.98 6.92 -0.14
N SER A 77 19.79 6.06 0.47
CA SER A 77 21.25 5.99 0.26
C SER A 77 21.66 4.81 -0.61
N THR A 78 22.38 5.06 -1.69
CA THR A 78 22.96 4.02 -2.55
C THR A 78 23.98 3.15 -1.81
N GLU A 79 24.71 3.72 -0.85
CA GLU A 79 25.64 2.97 0.00
C GLU A 79 24.89 2.01 0.91
N THR A 80 23.74 2.43 1.47
CA THR A 80 22.89 1.54 2.25
C THR A 80 22.32 0.42 1.39
N VAL A 81 21.87 0.71 0.14
CA VAL A 81 21.46 -0.34 -0.80
C VAL A 81 22.60 -1.34 -1.02
N TYR A 82 23.82 -0.87 -1.30
CA TYR A 82 24.98 -1.73 -1.44
C TYR A 82 25.19 -2.61 -0.20
N ASP A 83 25.22 -2.01 0.99
CA ASP A 83 25.50 -2.71 2.25
C ASP A 83 24.42 -3.76 2.58
N THR A 84 23.13 -3.46 2.34
CA THR A 84 22.02 -4.40 2.54
C THR A 84 22.19 -5.68 1.71
N TYR A 85 22.67 -5.57 0.48
CA TYR A 85 22.84 -6.72 -0.41
C TYR A 85 24.25 -7.33 -0.37
N ASN A 86 25.19 -6.72 0.35
CA ASN A 86 26.55 -7.23 0.58
C ASN A 86 26.60 -8.40 1.59
N ASN A 87 25.64 -9.31 1.45
CA ASN A 87 25.48 -10.54 2.22
C ASN A 87 25.40 -11.77 1.28
N GLY A 88 26.10 -11.69 0.13
CA GLY A 88 26.08 -12.72 -0.90
C GLY A 88 25.04 -12.50 -2.02
N ARG A 89 24.38 -11.32 -2.04
CA ARG A 89 23.37 -10.96 -3.07
C ARG A 89 23.83 -9.84 -4.01
N LEU A 90 25.14 -9.62 -4.08
CA LEU A 90 25.80 -8.79 -5.08
C LEU A 90 26.37 -9.67 -6.19
N PHE A 91 25.96 -9.42 -7.43
CA PHE A 91 26.30 -10.23 -8.59
C PHE A 91 27.12 -9.44 -9.61
N SER A 92 27.98 -10.13 -10.36
CA SER A 92 28.76 -9.55 -11.46
C SER A 92 27.97 -9.48 -12.78
N THR A 93 26.89 -10.23 -12.90
CA THR A 93 25.99 -10.25 -14.06
C THR A 93 24.56 -10.00 -13.61
N GLY A 94 23.93 -8.99 -14.20
CA GLY A 94 22.57 -8.59 -13.88
C GLY A 94 21.50 -9.41 -14.59
N GLN A 95 20.30 -9.37 -14.04
CA GLN A 95 19.06 -9.87 -14.65
C GLN A 95 17.90 -8.91 -14.38
N ALA A 96 16.75 -9.15 -15.02
CA ALA A 96 15.53 -8.37 -14.78
C ALA A 96 15.16 -8.34 -13.29
N GLY A 97 14.82 -7.17 -12.78
CA GLY A 97 14.54 -6.91 -11.37
C GLY A 97 15.75 -6.44 -10.55
N ASP A 98 16.98 -6.79 -10.94
CA ASP A 98 18.16 -6.38 -10.15
C ASP A 98 18.29 -4.86 -10.06
N PHE A 99 18.85 -4.39 -8.95
CA PHE A 99 19.34 -3.03 -8.81
C PHE A 99 20.74 -2.95 -9.40
N ILE A 100 20.88 -2.22 -10.50
CA ILE A 100 22.19 -1.90 -11.08
C ILE A 100 22.82 -0.77 -10.26
N LEU A 101 23.90 -1.06 -9.56
CA LEU A 101 24.61 -0.08 -8.74
C LEU A 101 25.83 0.47 -9.49
N ILE A 102 25.90 1.79 -9.57
CA ILE A 102 26.85 2.51 -10.41
C ILE A 102 27.67 3.49 -9.57
N LYS A 103 28.96 3.61 -9.94
CA LYS A 103 29.82 4.71 -9.53
C LYS A 103 30.07 5.62 -10.72
N THR A 104 29.57 6.85 -10.68
CA THR A 104 29.83 7.85 -11.73
C THR A 104 31.26 8.37 -11.61
N SER A 105 31.81 8.88 -12.72
CA SER A 105 33.16 9.47 -12.72
C SER A 105 33.27 10.74 -11.88
N THR A 106 32.15 11.37 -11.57
CA THR A 106 32.03 12.56 -10.71
C THR A 106 31.88 12.22 -9.22
N ALA A 107 31.74 10.94 -8.88
CA ALA A 107 31.58 10.52 -7.49
C ALA A 107 32.86 10.79 -6.69
N SER A 108 32.69 11.20 -5.43
CA SER A 108 33.82 11.34 -4.51
C SER A 108 34.57 10.01 -4.35
N SER A 109 35.90 10.09 -4.20
CA SER A 109 36.79 8.91 -4.22
C SER A 109 36.40 7.85 -3.18
N GLY A 110 35.92 8.28 -2.01
CA GLY A 110 35.52 7.42 -0.90
C GLY A 110 34.19 6.66 -1.07
N ARG A 111 33.40 6.94 -2.11
CA ARG A 111 32.14 6.22 -2.36
C ARG A 111 32.38 4.93 -3.14
N ARG A 112 31.65 3.87 -2.78
CA ARG A 112 31.57 2.64 -3.58
C ARG A 112 30.60 2.83 -4.72
N VAL A 113 29.46 3.45 -4.44
CA VAL A 113 28.36 3.67 -5.40
C VAL A 113 27.65 4.99 -5.10
N ASN A 114 27.17 5.66 -6.14
CA ASN A 114 26.41 6.91 -6.01
C ASN A 114 25.18 6.99 -6.91
N HIS A 115 24.89 5.93 -7.66
CA HIS A 115 23.68 5.84 -8.46
C HIS A 115 23.12 4.42 -8.46
N VAL A 116 21.80 4.33 -8.64
CA VAL A 116 21.07 3.07 -8.75
C VAL A 116 20.02 3.16 -9.85
N GLY A 117 19.82 2.04 -10.56
CA GLY A 117 18.75 1.85 -11.52
C GLY A 117 18.07 0.50 -11.32
N LEU A 118 16.89 0.32 -11.92
CA LEU A 118 16.22 -0.98 -12.02
C LEU A 118 16.51 -1.60 -13.38
N VAL A 119 17.01 -2.85 -13.39
CA VAL A 119 17.24 -3.60 -14.62
C VAL A 119 15.90 -4.11 -15.17
N ILE A 120 15.55 -3.68 -16.38
CA ILE A 120 14.39 -4.16 -17.15
C ILE A 120 14.73 -5.51 -17.79
N SER A 121 15.87 -5.57 -18.47
CA SER A 121 16.32 -6.77 -19.18
C SER A 121 17.82 -6.73 -19.45
N ARG A 122 18.41 -7.91 -19.67
CA ARG A 122 19.75 -8.06 -20.23
C ARG A 122 19.67 -8.36 -21.72
N ASN A 123 20.34 -7.55 -22.53
CA ASN A 123 20.39 -7.69 -23.97
C ASN A 123 21.39 -8.77 -24.41
N SER A 124 21.25 -9.28 -25.63
CA SER A 124 22.14 -10.30 -26.19
C SER A 124 23.59 -9.83 -26.36
N ASP A 125 23.81 -8.52 -26.53
CA ASP A 125 25.14 -7.90 -26.60
C ASP A 125 25.80 -7.72 -25.21
N GLY A 126 25.14 -8.17 -24.14
CA GLY A 126 25.61 -8.05 -22.76
C GLY A 126 25.32 -6.70 -22.09
N SER A 127 24.72 -5.75 -22.81
CA SER A 127 24.21 -4.51 -22.22
C SER A 127 22.93 -4.73 -21.42
N TYR A 128 22.54 -3.75 -20.60
CA TYR A 128 21.37 -3.81 -19.75
C TYR A 128 20.40 -2.68 -20.09
N ALA A 129 19.15 -3.00 -20.38
CA ALA A 129 18.09 -2.00 -20.42
C ALA A 129 17.64 -1.71 -18.98
N THR A 130 17.59 -0.43 -18.60
CA THR A 130 17.30 0.02 -17.24
C THR A 130 16.29 1.16 -17.25
N ILE A 131 15.61 1.35 -16.11
CA ILE A 131 14.80 2.54 -15.80
C ILE A 131 15.34 3.15 -14.51
N GLU A 132 15.62 4.45 -14.54
CA GLU A 132 16.43 5.11 -13.51
C GLU A 132 15.83 6.47 -13.17
N GLY A 133 15.65 6.75 -11.88
CA GLY A 133 15.31 8.09 -11.39
C GLY A 133 16.56 8.95 -11.24
N ASN A 134 16.41 10.25 -11.01
CA ASN A 134 17.51 11.21 -10.84
C ASN A 134 18.58 11.11 -11.95
N THR A 135 18.13 10.90 -13.18
CA THR A 135 18.99 10.63 -14.34
C THR A 135 18.80 11.73 -15.36
N GLY A 136 19.91 12.29 -15.83
CA GLY A 136 19.94 13.33 -16.87
C GLY A 136 20.55 12.76 -18.13
N GLY A 137 21.46 13.49 -18.77
CA GLY A 137 21.95 13.24 -20.13
C GLY A 137 22.27 11.76 -20.42
N ASN A 138 23.38 11.25 -19.91
CA ASN A 138 23.75 9.82 -19.97
C ASN A 138 24.10 9.25 -18.58
N ILE A 139 24.03 10.05 -17.51
CA ILE A 139 24.60 9.76 -16.19
C ILE A 139 23.59 10.18 -15.10
N ALA A 140 23.95 10.02 -13.83
CA ALA A 140 23.20 10.51 -12.67
C ALA A 140 23.51 11.99 -12.38
N ASP A 141 23.05 12.87 -13.26
CA ASP A 141 23.26 14.32 -13.22
C ASP A 141 21.98 15.11 -12.85
N GLY A 142 20.94 14.43 -12.34
CA GLY A 142 19.62 15.05 -12.11
C GLY A 142 18.78 15.09 -13.38
N GLY A 143 17.52 15.53 -13.30
CA GLY A 143 16.66 15.65 -14.48
C GLY A 143 15.37 14.85 -14.39
N GLY A 144 15.40 13.52 -14.55
CA GLY A 144 14.17 12.74 -14.59
C GLY A 144 14.27 11.23 -14.47
N VAL A 145 13.13 10.57 -14.67
CA VAL A 145 13.00 9.12 -14.79
C VAL A 145 13.19 8.73 -16.25
N LEU A 146 14.30 8.06 -16.57
CA LEU A 146 14.71 7.80 -17.96
C LEU A 146 15.10 6.34 -18.17
N ARG A 147 14.74 5.80 -19.35
CA ARG A 147 15.30 4.54 -19.81
C ARG A 147 16.75 4.71 -20.24
N ARG A 148 17.60 3.76 -19.88
CA ARG A 148 19.00 3.71 -20.29
C ARG A 148 19.40 2.35 -20.81
N THR A 149 20.42 2.35 -21.67
CA THR A 149 21.18 1.13 -21.99
C THR A 149 22.52 1.27 -21.32
N ARG A 150 22.83 0.39 -20.36
CA ARG A 150 24.06 0.42 -19.57
C ARG A 150 25.02 -0.67 -20.04
N ARG A 151 26.30 -0.32 -20.24
CA ARG A 151 27.37 -1.23 -20.66
C ARG A 151 28.57 -1.10 -19.73
N SER A 152 29.27 -2.21 -19.50
CA SER A 152 30.46 -2.22 -18.63
C SER A 152 31.63 -1.38 -19.17
N ASN A 153 31.62 -1.05 -20.46
CA ASN A 153 32.67 -0.29 -21.14
C ASN A 153 32.21 1.12 -21.58
N ASP A 154 31.09 1.62 -21.07
CA ASP A 154 30.67 3.00 -21.33
C ASP A 154 31.56 4.01 -20.59
N THR A 155 31.59 5.25 -21.09
CA THR A 155 32.30 6.36 -20.46
C THR A 155 31.45 7.10 -19.45
N GLY A 156 32.07 7.60 -18.37
CA GLY A 156 31.43 8.47 -17.39
C GLY A 156 30.86 7.74 -16.16
N TYR A 157 30.88 6.41 -16.16
CA TYR A 157 30.50 5.61 -15.01
C TYR A 157 31.10 4.20 -15.06
N THR A 158 31.08 3.51 -13.93
CA THR A 158 31.39 2.09 -13.81
C THR A 158 30.18 1.36 -13.23
N ILE A 159 29.75 0.27 -13.87
CA ILE A 159 28.81 -0.68 -13.25
C ILE A 159 29.59 -1.43 -12.17
N VAL A 160 29.25 -1.20 -10.90
CA VAL A 160 29.97 -1.77 -9.76
C VAL A 160 29.47 -3.18 -9.48
N THR A 161 28.15 -3.35 -9.41
CA THR A 161 27.52 -4.63 -9.10
C THR A 161 26.02 -4.60 -9.41
N PHE A 162 25.39 -5.77 -9.37
CA PHE A 162 23.96 -5.97 -9.43
C PHE A 162 23.48 -6.49 -8.08
N ALA A 163 22.76 -5.66 -7.33
CA ALA A 163 22.11 -6.07 -6.10
C ALA A 163 20.79 -6.76 -6.41
N ARG A 164 20.59 -7.99 -5.92
CA ARG A 164 19.42 -8.81 -6.22
C ARG A 164 18.50 -8.95 -5.02
N PRO A 165 17.32 -8.31 -5.02
CA PRO A 165 16.30 -8.57 -4.01
C PRO A 165 15.85 -10.03 -3.99
N SER A 166 15.42 -10.50 -2.80
CA SER A 166 14.72 -11.77 -2.69
C SER A 166 13.29 -11.59 -3.16
N TYR A 167 13.02 -11.96 -4.41
CA TYR A 167 11.65 -12.01 -4.94
C TYR A 167 10.89 -13.27 -4.50
N SER A 168 11.59 -14.25 -3.92
CA SER A 168 10.99 -15.37 -3.19
C SER A 168 10.42 -14.88 -1.87
N GLY A 169 9.15 -15.21 -1.59
CA GLY A 169 8.38 -14.64 -0.49
C GLY A 169 7.36 -13.58 -0.92
N PHE A 170 7.02 -13.50 -2.22
CA PHE A 170 5.80 -12.84 -2.66
C PHE A 170 4.61 -13.65 -2.16
N GLU A 171 4.19 -13.38 -0.93
CA GLU A 171 2.88 -13.82 -0.48
C GLU A 171 1.84 -13.15 -1.39
N PRO A 172 0.78 -13.85 -1.82
CA PRO A 172 -0.39 -13.19 -2.33
C PRO A 172 -0.76 -12.06 -1.37
N ILE A 173 -1.30 -10.95 -1.88
CA ILE A 173 -1.90 -9.91 -1.04
C ILE A 173 -2.68 -10.65 0.05
N ASP A 174 -2.28 -10.50 1.32
CA ASP A 174 -2.90 -11.23 2.43
C ASP A 174 -4.27 -10.60 2.65
N GLU A 175 -5.19 -11.04 1.80
CA GLU A 175 -6.57 -10.61 1.77
C GLU A 175 -7.27 -11.20 2.98
N ILE A 176 -7.93 -10.35 3.74
CA ILE A 176 -8.99 -10.83 4.62
C ILE A 176 -10.12 -11.26 3.69
N PRO A 177 -10.49 -12.56 3.66
CA PRO A 177 -11.61 -12.99 2.84
C PRO A 177 -12.88 -12.37 3.42
N VAL A 178 -13.74 -11.83 2.57
CA VAL A 178 -14.99 -11.19 3.01
C VAL A 178 -16.18 -11.68 2.20
N SER A 179 -17.37 -11.51 2.78
CA SER A 179 -18.63 -11.54 2.05
C SER A 179 -19.28 -10.19 2.27
N ALA A 180 -19.27 -9.33 1.25
CA ALA A 180 -19.80 -7.98 1.38
C ALA A 180 -20.68 -7.56 0.20
N GLN A 181 -21.83 -6.98 0.54
CA GLN A 181 -22.79 -6.36 -0.38
C GLN A 181 -22.61 -4.84 -0.26
N LEU A 182 -21.92 -4.25 -1.23
CA LEU A 182 -21.48 -2.85 -1.13
C LEU A 182 -22.13 -1.98 -2.20
N THR A 183 -22.30 -0.71 -1.87
CA THR A 183 -22.79 0.32 -2.78
C THR A 183 -21.69 1.36 -3.01
N VAL A 184 -21.42 1.70 -4.26
CA VAL A 184 -20.48 2.75 -4.65
C VAL A 184 -21.03 4.13 -4.28
N GLN A 185 -20.18 4.99 -3.70
CA GLN A 185 -20.50 6.31 -3.16
C GLN A 185 -19.73 7.46 -3.84
N GLY A 186 -19.12 7.18 -5.00
CA GLY A 186 -18.33 8.12 -5.80
C GLY A 186 -18.66 8.06 -7.30
N VAL A 187 -18.24 9.09 -8.02
CA VAL A 187 -18.38 9.20 -9.48
C VAL A 187 -17.10 8.74 -10.15
N ASN A 188 -17.20 7.99 -11.25
CA ASN A 188 -16.07 7.46 -12.00
C ASN A 188 -15.02 6.73 -11.14
N VAL A 189 -15.48 5.92 -10.18
CA VAL A 189 -14.59 5.14 -9.31
C VAL A 189 -13.95 4.03 -10.11
N ASN A 190 -12.63 4.04 -10.21
CA ASN A 190 -11.88 3.05 -10.97
C ASN A 190 -11.94 1.66 -10.32
N VAL A 191 -12.26 0.66 -11.13
CA VAL A 191 -11.96 -0.75 -10.87
C VAL A 191 -10.68 -1.09 -11.62
N ARG A 192 -9.71 -1.68 -10.91
CA ARG A 192 -8.35 -1.92 -11.42
C ARG A 192 -8.00 -3.40 -11.43
N THR A 193 -7.08 -3.80 -12.30
CA THR A 193 -6.56 -5.19 -12.33
C THR A 193 -5.80 -5.59 -11.05
N SER A 194 -5.27 -4.61 -10.32
CA SER A 194 -4.58 -4.75 -9.03
C SER A 194 -4.75 -3.45 -8.22
N PRO A 195 -4.64 -3.49 -6.88
CA PRO A 195 -4.69 -2.29 -6.05
C PRO A 195 -3.66 -1.25 -6.45
N ILE A 196 -4.03 0.03 -6.32
CA ILE A 196 -3.21 1.25 -6.53
C ILE A 196 -2.83 1.46 -7.99
N THR A 197 -2.17 0.48 -8.57
CA THR A 197 -1.35 0.58 -9.77
C THR A 197 -1.94 -0.11 -10.98
N GLY A 198 -2.91 -1.01 -10.78
CA GLY A 198 -3.50 -1.77 -11.88
C GLY A 198 -4.16 -0.87 -12.91
N ALA A 199 -4.12 -1.31 -14.17
CA ALA A 199 -4.83 -0.67 -15.25
C ALA A 199 -6.31 -0.57 -14.91
N VAL A 200 -6.93 0.56 -15.27
CA VAL A 200 -8.38 0.73 -15.08
C VAL A 200 -9.10 -0.21 -16.05
N VAL A 201 -9.86 -1.15 -15.50
CA VAL A 201 -10.67 -2.10 -16.26
C VAL A 201 -12.03 -1.48 -16.60
N LYS A 202 -12.61 -0.76 -15.62
CA LYS A 202 -13.85 0.00 -15.79
C LYS A 202 -14.00 1.06 -14.71
N THR A 203 -14.99 1.92 -14.88
CA THR A 203 -15.43 2.86 -13.85
C THR A 203 -16.83 2.52 -13.38
N LEU A 204 -17.09 2.73 -12.08
CA LEU A 204 -18.40 2.61 -11.47
C LEU A 204 -18.85 3.97 -10.92
N ASN A 205 -20.16 4.19 -10.90
CA ASN A 205 -20.76 5.42 -10.40
C ASN A 205 -21.58 5.16 -9.14
N THR A 206 -21.90 6.24 -8.44
CA THR A 206 -22.73 6.23 -7.24
C THR A 206 -23.99 5.40 -7.43
N GLY A 207 -24.30 4.55 -6.46
CA GLY A 207 -25.46 3.66 -6.47
C GLY A 207 -25.20 2.29 -7.13
N ALA A 208 -24.08 2.10 -7.82
CA ALA A 208 -23.71 0.78 -8.32
C ALA A 208 -23.52 -0.20 -7.15
N ARG A 209 -24.13 -1.39 -7.26
CA ARG A 209 -23.98 -2.46 -6.27
C ARG A 209 -22.89 -3.44 -6.71
N ILE A 210 -22.05 -3.87 -5.77
CA ILE A 210 -20.94 -4.79 -6.00
C ILE A 210 -20.89 -5.86 -4.91
N GLN A 211 -20.40 -7.05 -5.29
CA GLN A 211 -19.99 -8.10 -4.36
C GLN A 211 -18.50 -8.01 -4.15
N ALA A 212 -18.04 -7.95 -2.90
CA ALA A 212 -16.63 -8.13 -2.60
C ALA A 212 -16.38 -9.48 -1.92
N SER A 213 -15.28 -10.12 -2.31
CA SER A 213 -14.81 -11.42 -1.83
C SER A 213 -13.55 -11.34 -0.97
N GLY A 214 -12.85 -10.20 -1.00
CA GLY A 214 -11.66 -9.96 -0.19
C GLY A 214 -11.45 -8.48 0.09
N ARG A 215 -10.66 -8.17 1.12
CA ARG A 215 -10.20 -6.81 1.41
C ARG A 215 -8.76 -6.81 1.87
N VAL A 216 -8.07 -5.71 1.60
CA VAL A 216 -6.69 -5.47 2.04
C VAL A 216 -6.49 -3.99 2.34
N LEU A 217 -5.58 -3.68 3.27
CA LEU A 217 -5.02 -2.37 3.47
C LEU A 217 -3.57 -2.35 2.94
N ILE A 218 -3.28 -1.55 1.93
CA ILE A 218 -1.92 -1.41 1.37
C ILE A 218 -1.45 0.00 1.63
N ASP A 219 -0.43 0.16 2.47
CA ASP A 219 0.11 1.45 2.91
C ASP A 219 -0.97 2.45 3.41
N GLY A 220 -1.99 1.93 4.10
CA GLY A 220 -3.12 2.73 4.60
C GLY A 220 -4.22 2.99 3.58
N ASP A 221 -4.05 2.59 2.32
CA ASP A 221 -5.12 2.65 1.32
C ASP A 221 -5.96 1.38 1.34
N PRO A 222 -7.28 1.49 1.55
CA PRO A 222 -8.17 0.34 1.61
C PRO A 222 -8.60 -0.08 0.21
N TRP A 223 -8.62 -1.39 -0.02
CA TRP A 223 -9.04 -2.00 -1.28
C TRP A 223 -9.94 -3.19 -1.03
N PHE A 224 -10.96 -3.32 -1.88
CA PHE A 224 -11.86 -4.47 -1.92
C PHE A 224 -11.70 -5.19 -3.25
N HIS A 225 -11.57 -6.51 -3.18
CA HIS A 225 -11.50 -7.41 -4.31
C HIS A 225 -12.93 -7.80 -4.71
N ILE A 226 -13.27 -7.54 -5.97
CA ILE A 226 -14.52 -7.90 -6.63
C ILE A 226 -14.21 -8.75 -7.86
N THR A 227 -15.23 -9.38 -8.46
CA THR A 227 -15.07 -10.24 -9.64
C THR A 227 -14.28 -9.59 -10.78
N ASP A 228 -14.46 -8.29 -10.99
CA ASP A 228 -13.83 -7.54 -12.09
C ASP A 228 -12.47 -6.93 -11.74
N GLY A 229 -11.97 -7.12 -10.51
CA GLY A 229 -10.71 -6.57 -10.02
C GLY A 229 -10.84 -5.87 -8.67
N TRP A 230 -10.18 -4.72 -8.51
CA TRP A 230 -10.01 -4.04 -7.24
C TRP A 230 -10.60 -2.65 -7.25
N ILE A 231 -11.36 -2.32 -6.21
CA ILE A 231 -11.97 -1.00 -6.01
C ILE A 231 -11.52 -0.41 -4.68
N SER A 232 -11.31 0.91 -4.64
CA SER A 232 -10.90 1.56 -3.40
C SER A 232 -12.03 1.59 -2.37
N GLY A 233 -11.69 1.15 -1.14
CA GLY A 233 -12.52 1.20 0.05
C GLY A 233 -13.01 2.61 0.42
N LYS A 234 -12.34 3.66 -0.07
CA LYS A 234 -12.71 5.07 0.20
C LYS A 234 -14.04 5.47 -0.45
N TYR A 235 -14.51 4.74 -1.45
CA TYR A 235 -15.68 5.10 -2.25
C TYR A 235 -16.83 4.09 -2.18
N ILE A 236 -16.89 3.28 -1.14
CA ILE A 236 -17.93 2.26 -0.95
C ILE A 236 -18.62 2.45 0.39
N GLN A 237 -19.79 1.83 0.52
CA GLN A 237 -20.55 1.75 1.77
C GLN A 237 -21.30 0.42 1.82
N GLY A 238 -21.38 -0.20 3.00
CA GLY A 238 -22.23 -1.37 3.22
C GLY A 238 -21.73 -2.28 4.34
N TRP A 239 -22.45 -3.39 4.52
CA TRP A 239 -22.07 -4.44 5.45
C TRP A 239 -20.93 -5.29 4.88
N VAL A 240 -19.94 -5.54 5.73
CA VAL A 240 -18.79 -6.39 5.44
C VAL A 240 -18.73 -7.49 6.50
N LYS A 241 -18.70 -8.74 6.06
CA LYS A 241 -18.46 -9.90 6.91
C LYS A 241 -17.02 -10.37 6.73
N ASP A 242 -16.17 -10.11 7.71
CA ASP A 242 -14.78 -10.56 7.66
C ASP A 242 -14.67 -12.06 7.92
N TYR A 243 -13.72 -12.71 7.25
CA TYR A 243 -13.43 -14.14 7.31
C TYR A 243 -14.61 -15.06 6.99
N ASN A 244 -15.67 -14.50 6.40
CA ASN A 244 -16.93 -15.17 6.10
C ASN A 244 -17.64 -15.82 7.30
N ASP A 245 -17.26 -15.49 8.53
CA ASP A 245 -17.91 -15.98 9.74
C ASP A 245 -19.02 -15.04 10.23
N ASN A 246 -19.99 -15.56 10.96
CA ASN A 246 -21.15 -14.76 11.39
C ASN A 246 -20.86 -13.85 12.59
N ASN A 247 -19.60 -13.72 13.03
CA ASN A 247 -19.26 -13.04 14.29
C ASN A 247 -18.39 -11.79 14.08
N ARG A 248 -18.00 -11.49 12.84
CA ARG A 248 -17.15 -10.35 12.47
C ARG A 248 -17.79 -9.47 11.39
N TRP A 249 -18.99 -8.99 11.70
CA TRP A 249 -19.68 -8.00 10.88
C TRP A 249 -19.25 -6.58 11.24
N TRP A 250 -19.03 -5.75 10.24
CA TRP A 250 -18.82 -4.32 10.42
C TRP A 250 -19.45 -3.54 9.26
N TYR A 251 -19.69 -2.25 9.45
CA TYR A 251 -20.32 -1.40 8.45
C TYR A 251 -19.34 -0.33 7.98
N VAL A 252 -18.93 -0.42 6.71
CA VAL A 252 -18.06 0.59 6.09
C VAL A 252 -18.90 1.74 5.55
N GLU A 253 -18.46 2.97 5.83
CA GLU A 253 -19.01 4.22 5.30
C GLU A 253 -18.01 4.86 4.33
N LYS A 254 -18.52 5.81 3.51
CA LYS A 254 -17.71 6.57 2.56
C LYS A 254 -16.51 7.21 3.26
N GLY A 255 -15.33 7.15 2.63
CA GLY A 255 -14.08 7.59 3.24
C GLY A 255 -13.37 6.49 4.04
N TYR A 256 -13.89 5.26 4.02
CA TYR A 256 -13.39 4.13 4.81
C TYR A 256 -13.44 4.40 6.31
N SER A 257 -14.54 4.99 6.75
CA SER A 257 -14.87 5.17 8.18
C SER A 257 -15.86 4.09 8.62
N TYR A 258 -15.86 3.77 9.90
CA TYR A 258 -16.79 2.78 10.49
C TYR A 258 -16.99 3.11 11.98
N SER A 259 -18.06 2.57 12.55
CA SER A 259 -18.41 2.81 13.96
C SER A 259 -17.60 1.92 14.89
N VAL A 260 -17.14 2.47 16.01
CA VAL A 260 -16.39 1.78 17.07
C VAL A 260 -16.94 2.26 18.41
N SER A 261 -17.17 1.34 19.36
CA SER A 261 -17.65 1.67 20.71
C SER A 261 -18.92 2.55 20.68
N ALA A 262 -19.86 2.26 19.78
CA ALA A 262 -20.98 3.15 19.48
C ALA A 262 -22.24 2.41 19.04
N TRP A 263 -23.39 2.99 19.38
CA TRP A 263 -24.68 2.69 18.75
C TRP A 263 -24.83 3.51 17.46
N LYS A 264 -25.37 2.90 16.41
CA LYS A 264 -25.59 3.53 15.11
C LYS A 264 -26.87 3.02 14.45
N THR A 265 -27.68 3.95 13.97
CA THR A 265 -28.83 3.65 13.12
C THR A 265 -28.38 3.48 11.67
N ILE A 266 -28.64 2.31 11.08
CA ILE A 266 -28.36 2.00 9.67
C ILE A 266 -29.66 1.52 9.02
N ALA A 267 -30.10 2.20 7.97
CA ALA A 267 -31.35 1.88 7.25
C ALA A 267 -32.58 1.74 8.16
N GLY A 268 -32.66 2.54 9.22
CA GLY A 268 -33.79 2.56 10.16
C GLY A 268 -33.76 1.48 11.25
N LYS A 269 -32.68 0.71 11.35
CA LYS A 269 -32.43 -0.26 12.41
C LYS A 269 -31.23 0.19 13.25
N ASP A 270 -31.26 -0.10 14.55
CA ASP A 270 -30.17 0.26 15.47
C ASP A 270 -29.25 -0.93 15.72
N TYR A 271 -27.95 -0.64 15.72
CA TYR A 271 -26.85 -1.60 15.83
C TYR A 271 -25.83 -1.10 16.86
N CYS A 272 -25.19 -2.01 17.59
CA CYS A 272 -24.14 -1.67 18.55
C CYS A 272 -22.79 -2.27 18.14
N PHE A 273 -21.75 -1.44 18.10
CA PHE A 273 -20.40 -1.83 17.73
C PHE A 273 -19.47 -1.82 18.95
N GLY A 274 -18.66 -2.87 19.08
CA GLY A 274 -17.67 -3.02 20.14
C GLY A 274 -16.43 -2.16 19.96
N ALA A 275 -15.49 -2.29 20.90
CA ALA A 275 -14.19 -1.60 20.88
C ALA A 275 -13.28 -2.05 19.72
N ASP A 276 -13.55 -3.22 19.16
CA ASP A 276 -12.92 -3.78 17.96
C ASP A 276 -13.58 -3.31 16.64
N GLY A 277 -14.67 -2.56 16.71
CA GLY A 277 -15.43 -2.08 15.55
C GLY A 277 -16.34 -3.12 14.91
N TYR A 278 -16.42 -4.34 15.47
CA TYR A 278 -17.36 -5.35 15.03
C TYR A 278 -18.72 -5.19 15.71
N LEU A 279 -19.75 -5.70 15.06
CA LEU A 279 -21.13 -5.70 15.50
C LEU A 279 -21.34 -6.73 16.61
N PHE A 280 -21.98 -6.32 17.70
CA PHE A 280 -22.52 -7.26 18.68
C PHE A 280 -23.72 -8.00 18.08
N VAL A 281 -23.73 -9.32 18.21
CA VAL A 281 -24.81 -10.21 17.77
C VAL A 281 -25.21 -11.14 18.90
N GLU A 282 -26.49 -11.49 18.95
CA GLU A 282 -27.10 -12.48 19.86
C GLU A 282 -26.71 -12.28 21.34
N CYS A 283 -26.91 -11.06 21.85
CA CYS A 283 -26.51 -10.72 23.20
C CYS A 283 -27.33 -9.61 23.85
N TYR A 284 -27.18 -9.51 25.18
CA TYR A 284 -27.68 -8.41 25.98
C TYR A 284 -26.59 -7.35 26.17
N ILE A 285 -26.91 -6.09 25.91
CA ILE A 285 -25.98 -4.95 26.04
C ILE A 285 -26.51 -3.98 27.07
N LYS A 286 -25.74 -3.76 28.13
CA LYS A 286 -26.14 -2.87 29.23
C LYS A 286 -26.26 -1.42 28.78
N SER A 287 -27.35 -0.77 29.18
CA SER A 287 -27.56 0.66 29.02
C SER A 287 -26.55 1.47 29.83
N GLU A 288 -26.09 2.59 29.29
CA GLU A 288 -25.19 3.50 29.99
C GLU A 288 -25.89 4.33 31.06
N VAL A 289 -27.21 4.47 30.97
CA VAL A 289 -27.97 5.45 31.76
C VAL A 289 -28.85 4.82 32.84
N ASN A 290 -29.14 3.52 32.73
CA ASN A 290 -30.01 2.82 33.66
C ASN A 290 -29.66 1.31 33.71
N SER A 291 -30.43 0.54 34.48
CA SER A 291 -30.19 -0.90 34.69
C SER A 291 -30.80 -1.80 33.59
N THR A 292 -31.22 -1.25 32.46
CA THR A 292 -31.79 -2.02 31.34
C THR A 292 -30.67 -2.63 30.49
N TYR A 293 -30.93 -3.81 29.97
CA TYR A 293 -30.12 -4.49 28.97
C TYR A 293 -30.92 -4.56 27.67
N TYR A 294 -30.30 -4.05 26.60
CA TYR A 294 -30.84 -4.06 25.24
C TYR A 294 -30.50 -5.38 24.56
N TRP A 295 -31.49 -6.03 23.97
CA TRP A 295 -31.28 -7.26 23.21
C TRP A 295 -30.96 -6.95 21.74
N VAL A 296 -29.90 -7.57 21.22
CA VAL A 296 -29.61 -7.62 19.78
C VAL A 296 -29.71 -9.06 19.28
N ASP A 297 -30.35 -9.26 18.13
CA ASP A 297 -30.52 -10.58 17.52
C ASP A 297 -29.27 -11.09 16.78
N ASP A 298 -29.38 -12.20 16.06
CA ASP A 298 -28.30 -12.83 15.29
C ASP A 298 -27.84 -11.99 14.09
N ASP A 299 -28.68 -11.07 13.61
CA ASP A 299 -28.33 -10.02 12.65
C ASP A 299 -27.77 -8.75 13.33
N GLY A 300 -27.67 -8.74 14.66
CA GLY A 300 -27.21 -7.63 15.49
C GLY A 300 -28.19 -6.45 15.58
N VAL A 301 -29.45 -6.66 15.18
CA VAL A 301 -30.51 -5.66 15.21
C VAL A 301 -31.04 -5.54 16.63
N TYR A 302 -31.12 -4.32 17.14
CA TYR A 302 -31.78 -4.03 18.40
C TYR A 302 -33.29 -4.27 18.35
N LEU A 303 -33.81 -5.02 19.31
CA LEU A 303 -35.22 -5.37 19.41
C LEU A 303 -35.78 -4.99 20.79
N ASN A 304 -36.42 -3.82 20.87
CA ASN A 304 -36.91 -3.24 22.13
C ASN A 304 -37.91 -4.13 22.90
N GLN A 305 -38.61 -5.04 22.22
CA GLN A 305 -39.58 -5.92 22.89
C GLN A 305 -38.93 -6.97 23.81
N TYR A 306 -37.60 -7.13 23.74
CA TYR A 306 -36.82 -8.07 24.54
C TYR A 306 -35.94 -7.39 25.60
N ASP A 307 -36.08 -6.08 25.78
CA ASP A 307 -35.38 -5.35 26.84
C ASP A 307 -35.73 -5.88 28.22
N THR A 308 -34.73 -5.94 29.10
CA THR A 308 -34.90 -6.50 30.44
C THR A 308 -33.96 -5.87 31.45
N THR A 309 -34.31 -5.90 32.74
CA THR A 309 -33.38 -5.59 33.84
C THR A 309 -32.71 -6.84 34.41
N VAL A 310 -33.14 -8.03 33.96
CA VAL A 310 -32.63 -9.34 34.38
C VAL A 310 -32.38 -10.16 33.10
N PRO A 311 -31.19 -10.02 32.47
CA PRO A 311 -30.86 -10.74 31.24
C PRO A 311 -30.78 -12.24 31.49
N ASP A 312 -31.13 -13.02 30.47
CA ASP A 312 -31.00 -14.48 30.51
C ASP A 312 -29.49 -14.85 30.54
N PRO A 313 -29.01 -15.54 31.59
CA PRO A 313 -27.59 -15.90 31.72
C PRO A 313 -27.13 -16.93 30.67
N GLY A 314 -28.05 -17.51 29.90
CA GLY A 314 -27.74 -18.35 28.75
C GLY A 314 -27.14 -17.60 27.56
N TYR A 315 -27.30 -16.28 27.51
CA TYR A 315 -26.73 -15.42 26.47
C TYR A 315 -25.56 -14.60 27.00
N ARG A 316 -24.77 -14.05 26.07
CA ARG A 316 -23.72 -13.10 26.43
C ARG A 316 -24.35 -11.84 27.03
N ILE A 317 -23.78 -11.39 28.14
CA ILE A 317 -24.07 -10.10 28.75
C ILE A 317 -22.84 -9.20 28.56
N VAL A 318 -23.04 -8.10 27.85
CA VAL A 318 -22.06 -7.03 27.62
C VAL A 318 -22.32 -5.94 28.64
N GLU A 319 -21.42 -5.80 29.61
CA GLU A 319 -21.55 -4.82 30.70
C GLU A 319 -21.10 -3.43 30.26
N ASN A 320 -20.16 -3.33 29.32
CA ASN A 320 -19.73 -2.06 28.74
C ASN A 320 -19.25 -2.22 27.29
N PHE A 321 -20.15 -1.95 26.34
CA PHE A 321 -19.86 -2.04 24.91
C PHE A 321 -18.72 -1.13 24.44
N LYS A 322 -18.41 -0.06 25.18
CA LYS A 322 -17.33 0.87 24.80
C LYS A 322 -15.95 0.29 24.99
N THR A 323 -15.81 -0.69 25.88
CA THR A 323 -14.52 -1.31 26.24
C THR A 323 -14.45 -2.78 25.87
N GLU A 324 -15.59 -3.42 25.60
CA GLU A 324 -15.67 -4.82 25.22
C GLU A 324 -15.61 -5.00 23.71
N ASN A 325 -14.89 -6.03 23.27
CA ASN A 325 -14.88 -6.47 21.89
C ASN A 325 -16.16 -7.25 21.57
N ALA A 326 -16.72 -7.03 20.39
CA ALA A 326 -17.85 -7.82 19.93
C ALA A 326 -17.40 -9.25 19.57
N TYR A 327 -16.26 -9.41 18.90
CA TYR A 327 -15.69 -10.71 18.60
C TYR A 327 -15.01 -11.33 19.84
N ARG A 328 -15.21 -12.64 20.08
CA ARG A 328 -14.65 -13.35 21.25
C ARG A 328 -13.72 -14.54 20.97
N GLY A 329 -13.46 -14.89 19.71
CA GLY A 329 -12.54 -15.98 19.36
C GLY A 329 -13.09 -17.37 19.62
#